data_AF-A0A699WX50-F1
#
_entry.id   AF-A0A699WX50-F1
#
_cell.length_a   1.000
_cell.length_b   1.000
_cell.length_c   1.000
_cell.angle_alpha   90.00
_cell.angle_beta   90.00
_cell.angle_gamma   90.00
#
_symmetry.space_group_name_H-M   'P 1'
#
loop_
_entity.id
_entity.type
_entity.pdbx_description
1 polymer ?
#
loop_
_entity_poly.entity_id
_entity_poly.type
_entity_poly.pdbx_seq_one_letter_code
_entity_poly.pdbx_strand_id
1 'polypeptide(L)'
;TQWPGRSAEEIEKFVTAPIEIALNPVQKKTSVRSTTLFGLSVVKVIFDDGVDDAYARVQVNNLLSGADLPDGADPEVQPPYGPTGEIYRYTLTSKDKTTRELKTIQDWVIERNLKA
;
A
#
# COMPACT_ATOMS: atom_id res chain seq x y z
N THR A 1 3.64 3.16 -2.10
CA THR A 1 3.78 4.37 -2.95
C THR A 1 4.20 3.97 -4.34
N GLN A 2 3.52 4.47 -5.36
CA GLN A 2 3.86 4.21 -6.76
C GLN A 2 4.49 5.46 -7.38
N TRP A 3 5.55 5.29 -8.15
CA TRP A 3 6.15 6.35 -8.97
C TRP A 3 6.62 5.73 -10.30
N PRO A 4 5.71 5.55 -11.26
CA PRO A 4 5.95 4.71 -12.44
C PRO A 4 7.10 5.20 -13.33
N GLY A 5 7.79 4.24 -13.98
CA GLY A 5 8.84 4.54 -14.96
C GLY A 5 10.22 4.84 -14.36
N ARG A 6 10.41 4.55 -13.07
CA ARG A 6 11.64 4.84 -12.33
C ARG A 6 12.36 3.58 -11.91
N SER A 7 13.68 3.62 -11.96
CA SER A 7 14.53 2.53 -11.51
C SER A 7 14.36 2.29 -10.01
N ALA A 8 14.70 1.08 -9.54
CA ALA A 8 14.64 0.77 -8.12
C ALA A 8 15.56 1.68 -7.28
N GLU A 9 16.72 2.08 -7.82
CA GLU A 9 17.65 3.00 -7.14
C GLU A 9 17.07 4.40 -6.98
N GLU A 10 16.37 4.92 -8.00
CA GLU A 10 15.67 6.20 -7.91
C GLU A 10 14.53 6.14 -6.89
N ILE A 11 13.73 5.07 -6.91
CA ILE A 11 12.65 4.88 -5.93
C ILE A 11 13.23 4.81 -4.52
N GLU A 12 14.33 4.09 -4.32
CA GLU A 12 14.96 3.97 -3.02
C GLU A 12 15.39 5.33 -2.48
N LYS A 13 16.09 6.09 -3.32
CA LYS A 13 16.65 7.39 -2.96
C LYS A 13 15.59 8.47 -2.74
N PHE A 14 14.59 8.54 -3.62
CA PHE A 14 13.66 9.66 -3.66
C PHE A 14 12.30 9.36 -3.04
N VAL A 15 11.97 8.09 -2.77
CA VAL A 15 10.67 7.70 -2.21
C VAL A 15 10.83 6.89 -0.94
N THR A 16 11.53 5.75 -0.98
CA THR A 16 11.62 4.84 0.17
C THR A 16 12.35 5.49 1.35
N ALA A 17 13.56 6.02 1.14
CA ALA A 17 14.34 6.61 2.23
C ALA A 17 13.65 7.83 2.88
N PRO A 18 13.07 8.79 2.12
CA PRO A 18 12.27 9.87 2.72
C PRO A 18 11.07 9.37 3.54
N ILE A 19 10.35 8.34 3.08
CA ILE A 19 9.24 7.75 3.84
C ILE A 19 9.75 7.11 5.13
N GLU A 20 10.85 6.36 5.09
CA GLU A 20 11.42 5.75 6.30
C GLU A 20 11.86 6.81 7.32
N ILE A 21 12.49 7.88 6.86
CA ILE A 21 12.89 9.01 7.70
C ILE A 21 11.65 9.66 8.33
N ALA A 22 10.62 9.93 7.54
CA ALA A 22 9.37 10.53 8.01
C ALA A 22 8.65 9.64 9.04
N LEU A 23 8.71 8.32 8.88
CA LEU A 23 8.08 7.35 9.79
C LEU A 23 8.95 6.96 11.00
N ASN A 24 10.19 7.43 11.07
CA ASN A 24 11.08 7.16 12.20
C ASN A 24 10.48 7.57 13.58
N PRO A 25 9.74 8.68 13.72
CA PRO A 25 9.13 9.06 15.00
C PRO A 25 7.95 8.19 15.45
N VAL A 26 7.43 7.28 14.61
CA VAL A 26 6.30 6.40 14.96
C VAL A 26 6.64 5.62 16.24
N GLN A 27 5.73 5.69 17.21
CA GLN A 27 5.89 5.10 18.54
C GLN A 27 5.33 3.67 18.56
N LYS A 28 5.81 2.85 19.51
CA LYS A 28 5.36 1.44 19.70
C LYS A 28 5.51 0.58 18.43
N LYS A 29 6.46 0.95 17.57
CA LYS A 29 6.86 0.14 16.42
C LYS A 29 7.90 -0.86 16.88
N THR A 30 7.70 -2.12 16.54
CA THR A 30 8.70 -3.17 16.69
C THR A 30 9.75 -3.06 15.59
N SER A 31 9.33 -2.81 14.34
CA SER A 31 10.27 -2.61 13.23
C SER A 31 9.65 -1.88 12.04
N VAL A 32 10.50 -1.28 11.21
CA VAL A 32 10.15 -0.79 9.86
C VAL A 32 10.91 -1.64 8.87
N ARG A 33 10.22 -2.12 7.83
CA ARG A 33 10.82 -2.89 6.73
C ARG A 33 10.35 -2.32 5.41
N SER A 34 11.27 -2.13 4.47
CA SER A 34 10.95 -1.68 3.13
C SER A 34 11.29 -2.72 2.08
N THR A 35 10.65 -2.60 0.93
CA THR A 35 10.99 -3.31 -0.29
C THR A 35 10.79 -2.36 -1.45
N THR A 36 11.84 -2.20 -2.23
CA THR A 36 11.87 -1.30 -3.37
C THR A 36 11.99 -2.08 -4.67
N LEU A 37 11.09 -1.81 -5.60
CA LEU A 37 11.01 -2.42 -6.92
C LEU A 37 10.89 -1.31 -7.97
N PHE A 38 10.98 -1.67 -9.25
CA PHE A 38 10.78 -0.75 -10.36
C PHE A 38 9.43 -0.02 -10.23
N GLY A 39 9.48 1.30 -10.08
CA GLY A 39 8.32 2.17 -9.91
C GLY A 39 7.48 1.97 -8.64
N LEU A 40 7.94 1.19 -7.65
CA LEU A 40 7.15 0.84 -6.47
C LEU A 40 8.00 0.80 -5.19
N SER A 41 7.54 1.52 -4.17
CA SER A 41 8.04 1.43 -2.79
C SER A 41 6.96 0.86 -1.88
N VAL A 42 7.31 -0.17 -1.10
CA VAL A 42 6.46 -0.77 -0.07
C VAL A 42 7.17 -0.66 1.27
N VAL A 43 6.61 0.13 2.19
CA VAL A 43 7.10 0.27 3.56
C VAL A 43 6.09 -0.34 4.52
N LYS A 44 6.56 -1.26 5.36
CA LYS A 44 5.78 -1.96 6.39
C LYS A 44 6.24 -1.50 7.76
N VAL A 45 5.33 -0.88 8.52
CA VAL A 45 5.54 -0.56 9.93
C VAL A 45 4.87 -1.66 10.76
N ILE A 46 5.66 -2.39 11.53
CA ILE A 46 5.20 -3.46 12.42
C ILE A 46 5.16 -2.89 13.83
N PHE A 47 4.01 -3.00 14.48
CA PHE A 47 3.77 -2.50 15.84
C PHE A 47 3.86 -3.61 16.87
N ASP A 48 4.10 -3.21 18.12
CA ASP A 48 4.09 -4.11 19.26
C ASP A 48 2.69 -4.71 19.47
N ASP A 49 2.63 -5.90 20.07
CA ASP A 49 1.37 -6.57 20.39
C ASP A 49 0.48 -5.69 21.28
N GLY A 50 -0.82 -5.67 20.99
CA GLY A 50 -1.80 -4.89 21.75
C GLY A 50 -1.85 -3.39 21.41
N VAL A 51 -1.10 -2.93 20.41
CA VAL A 51 -1.28 -1.58 19.86
C VAL A 51 -2.61 -1.51 19.08
N ASP A 52 -3.42 -0.51 19.41
CA ASP A 52 -4.66 -0.22 18.71
C ASP A 52 -4.41 0.24 17.26
N ASP A 53 -5.17 -0.29 16.30
CA ASP A 53 -4.99 0.03 14.88
C ASP A 53 -5.28 1.50 14.57
N ALA A 54 -6.32 2.08 15.18
CA ALA A 54 -6.66 3.49 14.94
C ALA A 54 -5.55 4.40 15.47
N TYR A 55 -4.99 4.09 16.64
CA TYR A 55 -3.81 4.77 17.16
C TYR A 55 -2.63 4.71 16.18
N ALA A 56 -2.27 3.50 15.73
CA ALA A 56 -1.17 3.29 14.78
C ALA A 56 -1.39 4.07 13.46
N ARG A 57 -2.59 4.00 12.89
CA ARG A 57 -2.95 4.68 11.64
C ARG A 57 -2.87 6.18 11.73
N VAL A 58 -3.39 6.78 12.81
CA VAL A 58 -3.34 8.24 12.99
C VAL A 58 -1.88 8.70 13.05
N GLN A 59 -1.00 7.97 13.75
CA GLN A 59 0.42 8.32 13.78
C GLN A 59 1.08 8.23 12.41
N VAL A 60 0.87 7.12 11.69
CA VAL A 60 1.47 6.90 10.37
C VAL A 60 0.96 7.94 9.37
N ASN A 61 -0.35 8.19 9.29
CA ASN A 61 -0.92 9.17 8.35
C ASN A 61 -0.40 10.59 8.61
N ASN A 62 -0.33 11.01 9.89
CA ASN A 62 0.15 12.33 10.25
C ASN A 62 1.62 12.52 9.89
N LEU A 63 2.47 11.51 10.13
CA LEU A 63 3.89 11.57 9.85
C LEU A 63 4.21 11.41 8.35
N LEU A 64 3.49 10.54 7.66
CA LEU A 64 3.64 10.30 6.23
C LEU A 64 3.33 11.54 5.39
N SER A 65 2.39 12.37 5.85
CA SER A 65 2.06 13.66 5.23
C SER A 65 3.24 14.65 5.23
N GLY A 66 4.24 14.43 6.10
CA GLY A 66 5.46 15.24 6.17
C GLY A 66 6.62 14.70 5.33
N ALA A 67 6.44 13.59 4.59
CA ALA A 67 7.47 13.07 3.71
C ALA A 67 7.61 13.95 2.47
N ASP A 68 8.83 14.43 2.21
CA ASP A 68 9.16 15.18 0.99
C ASP A 68 9.35 14.20 -0.17
N LEU A 69 8.38 14.17 -1.08
CA LEU A 69 8.31 13.22 -2.17
C LEU A 69 8.22 13.93 -3.53
N PRO A 70 8.81 13.35 -4.59
CA PRO A 70 8.69 13.90 -5.94
C PRO A 70 7.22 14.01 -6.40
N ASP A 71 6.99 14.94 -7.32
CA ASP A 71 5.69 15.06 -7.98
C ASP A 71 5.25 13.72 -8.61
N GLY A 72 4.00 13.34 -8.31
CA GLY A 72 3.38 12.10 -8.78
C GLY A 72 3.77 10.85 -7.99
N ALA A 73 4.49 10.98 -6.87
CA ALA A 73 4.75 9.90 -5.93
C ALA A 73 3.85 10.01 -4.69
N ASP A 74 2.56 9.76 -4.87
CA ASP A 74 1.57 9.87 -3.77
C ASP A 74 1.62 8.64 -2.84
N PRO A 75 1.92 8.82 -1.54
CA PRO A 75 1.95 7.72 -0.60
C PRO A 75 0.54 7.41 -0.09
N GLU A 76 0.21 6.12 0.00
CA GLU A 76 -1.08 5.65 0.52
C GLU A 76 -0.86 4.57 1.58
N VAL A 77 -1.61 4.66 2.68
CA VAL A 77 -1.63 3.64 3.73
C VAL A 77 -2.70 2.60 3.41
N GLN A 78 -2.27 1.37 3.14
CA GLN A 78 -3.20 0.28 2.86
C GLN A 78 -4.13 -0.03 4.05
N PRO A 79 -5.33 -0.59 3.80
CA PRO A 79 -6.23 -1.07 4.86
C PRO A 79 -5.53 -2.08 5.78
N PRO A 80 -5.97 -2.21 7.05
CA PRO A 80 -5.28 -3.05 8.02
C PRO A 80 -5.77 -4.49 7.82
N TYR A 81 -5.11 -5.22 6.94
CA TYR A 81 -5.34 -6.66 6.83
C TYR A 81 -4.06 -7.41 7.15
N GLY A 82 -4.17 -8.37 8.05
CA GLY A 82 -3.09 -9.30 8.35
C GLY A 82 -2.93 -10.36 7.26
N PRO A 83 -1.92 -11.23 7.37
CA PRO A 83 -1.75 -12.38 6.47
C PRO A 83 -2.95 -13.34 6.48
N THR A 84 -3.79 -13.29 7.51
CA THR A 84 -5.04 -14.04 7.64
C THR A 84 -6.27 -13.31 7.10
N GLY A 85 -6.11 -12.10 6.56
CA GLY A 85 -7.22 -11.27 6.07
C GLY A 85 -7.83 -11.75 4.75
N GLU A 86 -7.19 -12.69 4.05
CA GLU A 86 -7.78 -13.30 2.86
C GLU A 86 -8.83 -14.34 3.26
N ILE A 87 -10.10 -13.98 3.09
CA ILE A 87 -11.24 -14.85 3.43
C ILE A 87 -11.86 -15.52 2.20
N TYR A 88 -11.69 -14.94 1.01
CA TYR A 88 -12.28 -15.45 -0.22
C TYR A 88 -11.45 -15.02 -1.43
N ARG A 89 -11.18 -15.98 -2.31
CA ARG A 89 -10.47 -15.77 -3.59
C ARG A 89 -11.31 -16.36 -4.71
N TYR A 90 -11.57 -15.58 -5.75
CA TYR A 90 -12.34 -16.03 -6.91
C TYR A 90 -11.62 -15.74 -8.22
N THR A 91 -12.11 -16.34 -9.29
CA THR A 91 -11.61 -16.11 -10.65
C THR A 91 -12.79 -16.01 -11.60
N LEU A 92 -12.77 -15.00 -12.47
CA LEU A 92 -13.76 -14.83 -13.51
C LEU A 92 -13.31 -15.54 -14.78
N THR A 93 -14.14 -16.43 -15.29
CA THR A 93 -13.89 -17.17 -16.52
C THR A 93 -15.08 -17.02 -17.47
N SER A 94 -14.80 -17.00 -18.77
CA SER A 94 -15.83 -16.96 -19.81
C SER A 94 -15.29 -17.59 -21.10
N LYS A 95 -16.18 -18.23 -21.85
CA LYS A 95 -15.87 -18.77 -23.19
C LYS A 95 -15.95 -17.68 -24.27
N ASP A 96 -16.81 -16.68 -24.05
CA ASP A 96 -17.22 -15.73 -25.09
C ASP A 96 -16.80 -14.28 -24.77
N LYS A 97 -16.19 -14.04 -23.60
CA LYS A 97 -15.73 -12.71 -23.19
C LYS A 97 -14.21 -12.64 -23.13
N THR A 98 -13.67 -11.54 -23.62
CA THR A 98 -12.26 -11.21 -23.54
C THR A 98 -11.84 -10.84 -22.11
N THR A 99 -10.55 -10.93 -21.81
CA THR A 99 -9.98 -10.51 -20.51
C THR A 99 -10.34 -9.07 -20.15
N ARG A 100 -10.41 -8.19 -21.14
CA ARG A 100 -10.77 -6.78 -20.94
C ARG A 100 -12.21 -6.63 -20.48
N GLU A 101 -13.15 -7.34 -21.11
CA GLU A 101 -14.56 -7.32 -20.71
C GLU A 101 -14.77 -7.92 -19.33
N LEU A 102 -14.06 -9.01 -19.02
CA LEU A 102 -14.07 -9.59 -17.67
C LEU A 102 -13.52 -8.61 -16.64
N LYS A 103 -12.45 -7.86 -16.96
CA LYS A 103 -11.93 -6.79 -16.10
C LYS A 103 -12.92 -5.64 -15.92
N THR A 104 -13.65 -5.26 -16.97
CA THR A 104 -14.72 -4.25 -16.86
C THR A 104 -15.83 -4.72 -15.91
N ILE A 105 -16.27 -5.97 -16.02
CA ILE A 105 -17.28 -6.53 -15.10
C ILE A 105 -16.73 -6.59 -13.67
N GLN A 106 -15.48 -7.02 -13.51
CA GLN A 106 -14.81 -7.05 -12.21
C GLN A 106 -14.85 -5.68 -11.52
N ASP A 107 -14.39 -4.65 -12.21
CA ASP A 107 -14.16 -3.33 -11.61
C ASP A 107 -15.47 -2.57 -11.36
N TRP A 108 -16.43 -2.70 -12.28
CA TRP A 108 -17.63 -1.87 -12.27
C TRP A 108 -18.87 -2.55 -11.71
N VAL A 109 -18.86 -3.88 -11.59
CA VAL A 109 -19.99 -4.64 -11.02
C VAL A 109 -19.54 -5.36 -9.75
N ILE A 110 -18.61 -6.31 -9.86
CA ILE A 110 -18.34 -7.24 -8.76
C ILE A 110 -17.65 -6.53 -7.59
N GLU A 111 -16.58 -5.78 -7.86
CA GLU A 111 -15.85 -5.06 -6.82
C GLU A 111 -16.74 -4.07 -6.06
N ARG A 112 -17.62 -3.36 -6.77
CA ARG A 112 -18.57 -2.42 -6.14
C ARG A 112 -19.59 -3.12 -5.25
N ASN A 113 -20.12 -4.28 -5.67
CA ASN A 113 -21.06 -5.05 -4.86
C ASN A 113 -20.40 -5.72 -3.65
N LEU A 114 -19.11 -6.05 -3.72
CA LEU A 114 -18.36 -6.65 -2.60
C LEU A 114 -17.83 -5.62 -1.60
N LYS A 115 -17.59 -4.39 -2.03
CA LYS A 115 -17.12 -3.28 -1.17
C LYS A 115 -18.25 -2.46 -0.53
N ALA A 116 -19.49 -2.57 -1.06
CA ALA A 116 -20.68 -1.92 -0.51
C ALA A 116 -21.15 -2.59 0.79
#